data_AF-A0A3M4YHT8-F1
#
_entry.id   AF-A0A3M4YHT8-F1
#
_cell.length_a   1.000
_cell.length_b   1.000
_cell.length_c   1.000
_cell.angle_alpha   90.00
_cell.angle_beta   90.00
_cell.angle_gamma   90.00
#
_symmetry.space_group_name_H-M   'P 1'
#
loop_
_entity.id
_entity.type
_entity.pdbx_description
1 polymer ?
#
loop_
_entity_poly.entity_id
_entity_poly.type
_entity_poly.pdbx_seq_one_letter_code
_entity_poly.pdbx_strand_id
1 'polypeptide(L)'
;MNNSASPIHIQQIRTLYHQLSKIEACPHNKKPDILMKTDQYANLSRLLGCYFHQDWTEEFSDSNHVLEEIVKCEPLSCLRDSVKEIEHLLSQPMTETDYSEIMTTTLGCYFEPSSKHTHYSDWLSKMAIYFTSQQ
;
A
#
# COMPACT_ATOMS: atom_id res chain seq x y z
N MET A 1 -8.04 45.57 5.54
CA MET A 1 -6.99 45.66 4.51
C MET A 1 -7.29 44.57 3.51
N ASN A 2 -8.02 44.91 2.44
CA ASN A 2 -8.52 43.94 1.47
C ASN A 2 -7.69 44.10 0.21
N ASN A 3 -6.80 43.13 -0.06
CA ASN A 3 -5.97 43.12 -1.24
C ASN A 3 -6.81 42.65 -2.45
N SER A 4 -7.48 43.59 -3.09
CA SER A 4 -8.09 43.39 -4.40
C SER A 4 -6.98 43.37 -5.46
N ALA A 5 -6.63 42.19 -5.97
CA ALA A 5 -5.67 42.09 -7.07
C ALA A 5 -6.20 42.83 -8.31
N SER A 6 -5.37 43.69 -8.91
CA SER A 6 -5.71 44.49 -10.09
C SER A 6 -6.06 43.61 -11.30
N PRO A 7 -7.06 43.96 -12.15
CA PRO A 7 -7.50 43.17 -13.30
C PRO A 7 -6.39 42.80 -14.28
N ILE A 8 -5.35 43.64 -14.38
CA ILE A 8 -4.18 43.42 -15.25
C ILE A 8 -3.37 42.20 -14.77
N HIS A 9 -3.28 41.99 -13.46
CA HIS A 9 -2.52 40.88 -12.87
C HIS A 9 -3.23 39.53 -13.13
N ILE A 10 -4.56 39.50 -13.09
CA ILE A 10 -5.34 38.30 -13.41
C ILE A 10 -5.23 37.96 -14.91
N GLN A 11 -5.20 38.96 -15.78
CA GLN A 11 -5.08 38.73 -17.21
C GLN A 11 -3.68 38.22 -17.60
N GLN A 12 -2.62 38.72 -16.94
CA GLN A 12 -1.26 38.21 -17.10
C GLN A 12 -1.13 36.76 -16.62
N ILE A 13 -1.72 36.42 -15.47
CA ILE A 13 -1.75 35.04 -14.94
C ILE A 13 -2.49 34.10 -15.90
N ARG A 14 -3.65 34.51 -16.44
CA ARG A 14 -4.42 33.69 -17.40
C ARG A 14 -3.67 33.48 -18.72
N THR A 15 -2.95 34.49 -19.17
CA THR A 15 -2.16 34.41 -20.41
C THR A 15 -1.00 33.43 -20.23
N LEU A 16 -0.30 33.49 -19.09
CA LEU A 16 0.76 32.54 -18.74
C LEU A 16 0.22 31.10 -18.61
N TYR A 17 -0.94 30.91 -17.98
CA TYR A 17 -1.57 29.59 -17.85
C TYR A 17 -1.97 29.01 -19.22
N HIS A 18 -2.50 29.85 -20.13
CA HIS A 18 -2.86 29.43 -21.48
C HIS A 18 -1.63 29.13 -22.35
N GLN A 19 -0.52 29.86 -22.17
CA GLN A 19 0.75 29.58 -22.83
C GLN A 19 1.40 28.29 -22.33
N LEU A 20 1.34 28.01 -21.02
CA LEU A 20 1.77 26.73 -20.44
C LEU A 20 0.95 25.56 -20.99
N SER A 21 -0.38 25.70 -21.09
CA SER A 21 -1.25 24.64 -21.64
C SER A 21 -0.99 24.30 -23.12
N LYS A 22 -0.34 25.19 -23.88
CA LYS A 22 0.00 24.96 -25.30
C LYS A 22 1.37 24.31 -25.49
N ILE A 23 2.27 24.43 -24.51
CA ILE A 23 3.56 23.74 -24.51
C ILE A 23 3.37 22.25 -24.15
N GLU A 24 2.28 21.91 -23.45
CA GLU A 24 1.86 20.53 -23.15
C GLU A 24 1.28 19.75 -24.35
N ALA A 25 1.41 20.26 -25.58
CA ALA A 25 0.98 19.56 -26.80
C ALA A 25 2.07 18.64 -27.41
N CYS A 26 2.81 17.94 -26.55
CA CYS A 26 3.69 16.83 -26.92
C CYS A 26 3.06 15.53 -26.35
N PRO A 27 2.98 14.40 -27.08
CA PRO A 27 2.04 13.32 -26.78
C PRO A 27 2.52 12.39 -25.65
N HIS A 28 3.02 12.94 -24.55
CA HIS A 28 3.40 12.21 -23.36
C HIS A 28 3.15 13.05 -22.11
N ASN A 29 1.89 13.08 -21.65
CA ASN A 29 1.54 13.42 -20.28
C ASN A 29 0.37 12.53 -19.82
N LYS A 30 0.64 11.23 -19.68
CA LYS A 30 -0.08 10.45 -18.67
C LYS A 30 0.36 11.03 -17.32
N LYS A 31 -0.59 11.41 -16.45
CA LYS A 31 -0.29 11.69 -15.03
C LYS A 31 0.68 10.61 -14.51
N PRO A 32 1.78 10.95 -13.82
CA PRO A 32 2.70 9.94 -13.31
C PRO A 32 1.96 9.07 -12.27
N ASP A 33 1.61 7.86 -12.69
CA ASP A 33 1.32 6.64 -11.95
C ASP A 33 0.44 6.70 -10.69
N ILE A 34 -0.79 7.20 -10.83
CA ILE A 34 -1.90 6.89 -9.88
C ILE A 34 -2.78 5.72 -10.38
N LEU A 35 -2.56 5.26 -11.62
CA LEU A 35 -3.15 4.03 -12.14
C LEU A 35 -2.03 2.99 -12.31
N MET A 36 -2.13 1.83 -11.62
CA MET A 36 -1.25 0.64 -11.68
C MET A 36 -0.15 0.49 -10.59
N LYS A 37 -0.45 0.83 -9.32
CA LYS A 37 0.24 0.22 -8.16
C LYS A 37 -0.60 -0.88 -7.47
N THR A 38 -1.79 -1.17 -7.97
CA THR A 38 -2.68 -2.22 -7.44
C THR A 38 -2.16 -3.64 -7.67
N ASP A 39 -1.27 -3.84 -8.66
CA ASP A 39 -0.78 -5.18 -9.00
C ASP A 39 0.47 -5.59 -8.20
N GLN A 40 1.23 -4.62 -7.67
CA GLN A 40 2.51 -4.86 -6.98
C GLN A 40 2.33 -5.75 -5.73
N TYR A 41 1.20 -5.60 -5.05
CA TYR A 41 0.89 -6.28 -3.78
C TYR A 41 -0.50 -6.92 -3.82
N ALA A 42 -0.96 -7.36 -4.99
CA ALA A 42 -2.33 -7.82 -5.16
C ALA A 42 -2.65 -9.05 -4.31
N ASN A 43 -1.72 -10.01 -4.21
CA ASN A 43 -1.95 -11.22 -3.42
C ASN A 43 -1.86 -10.91 -1.92
N LEU A 44 -0.85 -10.18 -1.50
CA LEU A 44 -0.65 -9.77 -0.11
C LEU A 44 -1.81 -8.88 0.38
N SER A 45 -2.29 -7.95 -0.44
CA SER A 45 -3.46 -7.12 -0.12
C SER A 45 -4.72 -7.97 0.03
N ARG A 46 -4.93 -8.96 -0.85
CA ARG A 46 -6.04 -9.91 -0.69
C ARG A 46 -5.91 -10.69 0.62
N LEU A 47 -4.76 -11.28 0.91
CA LEU A 47 -4.57 -12.08 2.13
C LEU A 47 -4.75 -11.22 3.39
N LEU A 48 -4.05 -10.10 3.49
CA LEU A 48 -4.12 -9.30 4.71
C LEU A 48 -5.47 -8.58 4.84
N GLY A 49 -6.04 -8.10 3.73
CA GLY A 49 -7.35 -7.45 3.73
C GLY A 49 -8.52 -8.40 4.02
N CYS A 50 -8.43 -9.67 3.63
CA CYS A 50 -9.50 -10.65 3.91
C CYS A 50 -9.40 -11.26 5.31
N TYR A 51 -8.20 -11.42 5.87
CA TYR A 51 -8.00 -12.18 7.10
C TYR A 51 -7.57 -11.32 8.29
N PHE A 52 -6.95 -10.17 8.05
CA PHE A 52 -6.59 -9.17 9.06
C PHE A 52 -7.40 -7.86 8.88
N HIS A 53 -8.67 -7.97 8.49
CA HIS A 53 -9.61 -6.84 8.44
C HIS A 53 -9.89 -6.27 9.84
N GLN A 54 -10.58 -5.13 9.93
CA GLN A 54 -10.79 -4.38 11.18
C GLN A 54 -11.32 -5.22 12.37
N ASP A 55 -12.17 -6.20 12.09
CA ASP A 55 -12.85 -7.02 13.10
C ASP A 55 -12.23 -8.42 13.26
N TRP A 56 -11.02 -8.66 12.73
CA TRP A 56 -10.39 -10.00 12.72
C TRP A 56 -10.29 -10.64 14.12
N THR A 57 -10.17 -9.84 15.19
CA THR A 57 -10.12 -10.34 16.57
C THR A 57 -11.44 -10.94 17.07
N GLU A 58 -12.55 -10.69 16.38
CA GLU A 58 -13.83 -11.34 16.67
C GLU A 58 -13.91 -12.75 16.06
N GLU A 59 -13.15 -13.00 15.00
CA GLU A 59 -13.14 -14.27 14.26
C GLU A 59 -11.99 -15.18 14.67
N PHE A 60 -10.84 -14.60 15.02
CA PHE A 60 -9.61 -15.32 15.32
C PHE A 60 -9.06 -14.97 16.70
N SER A 61 -8.52 -15.98 17.37
CA SER A 61 -7.96 -15.86 18.73
C SER A 61 -6.66 -15.05 18.79
N ASP A 62 -5.83 -15.16 17.75
CA ASP A 62 -4.55 -14.46 17.63
C ASP A 62 -4.04 -14.50 16.17
N SER A 63 -2.95 -13.78 15.90
CA SER A 63 -2.37 -13.68 14.56
C SER A 63 -1.85 -15.01 14.01
N ASN A 64 -1.48 -15.98 14.85
CA ASN A 64 -1.01 -17.28 14.37
C ASN A 64 -2.18 -18.10 13.84
N HIS A 65 -3.33 -18.08 14.53
CA HIS A 65 -4.55 -18.72 14.04
C HIS A 65 -4.97 -18.15 12.66
N VAL A 66 -4.83 -16.83 12.45
CA VAL A 66 -5.07 -16.22 11.14
C VAL A 66 -4.13 -16.80 10.06
N LEU A 67 -2.83 -16.91 10.36
CA LEU A 67 -1.84 -17.47 9.42
C LEU A 67 -2.12 -18.94 9.08
N GLU A 68 -2.52 -19.74 10.08
CA GLU A 68 -2.92 -21.13 9.89
C GLU A 68 -4.13 -21.25 8.96
N GLU A 69 -5.13 -20.37 9.12
CA GLU A 69 -6.32 -20.37 8.27
C GLU A 69 -6.01 -19.93 6.83
N ILE A 70 -5.14 -18.94 6.64
CA ILE A 70 -4.64 -18.53 5.31
C ILE A 70 -4.01 -19.72 4.59
N VAL A 71 -3.09 -20.44 5.25
CA VAL A 71 -2.39 -21.59 4.65
C VAL A 71 -3.37 -22.72 4.31
N LYS A 72 -4.39 -22.92 5.14
CA LYS A 72 -5.41 -23.95 4.95
C LYS A 72 -6.37 -23.64 3.80
N CYS A 73 -6.71 -22.37 3.58
CA CYS A 73 -7.78 -21.97 2.68
C CYS A 73 -7.30 -21.40 1.34
N GLU A 74 -6.08 -20.86 1.26
CA GLU A 74 -5.60 -20.20 0.05
C GLU A 74 -4.74 -21.12 -0.82
N PRO A 75 -4.77 -20.96 -2.16
CA PRO A 75 -3.92 -21.75 -3.04
C PRO A 75 -2.43 -21.52 -2.79
N LEU A 76 -1.61 -22.58 -2.91
CA LEU A 76 -0.14 -22.48 -2.78
C LEU A 76 0.48 -21.43 -3.71
N SER A 77 -0.09 -21.22 -4.90
CA SER A 77 0.36 -20.17 -5.80
C SER A 77 0.18 -18.78 -5.23
N CYS A 78 -0.92 -18.53 -4.50
CA CYS A 78 -1.18 -17.26 -3.83
C CYS A 78 -0.16 -17.04 -2.71
N LEU A 79 0.09 -18.05 -1.87
CA LEU A 79 1.10 -17.98 -0.81
C LEU A 79 2.50 -17.66 -1.38
N ARG A 80 2.90 -18.34 -2.45
CA ARG A 80 4.18 -18.13 -3.12
C ARG A 80 4.32 -16.72 -3.68
N ASP A 81 3.27 -16.20 -4.32
CA ASP A 81 3.33 -14.86 -4.90
C ASP A 81 3.29 -13.79 -3.81
N SER A 82 2.54 -14.00 -2.72
CA SER A 82 2.61 -13.16 -1.52
C SER A 82 4.00 -13.15 -0.87
N VAL A 83 4.74 -14.26 -0.86
CA VAL A 83 6.14 -14.26 -0.38
C VAL A 83 7.00 -13.28 -1.18
N LYS A 84 6.91 -13.29 -2.52
CA LYS A 84 7.67 -12.36 -3.37
C LYS A 84 7.29 -10.90 -3.10
N GLU A 85 6.01 -10.66 -2.91
CA GLU A 85 5.46 -9.34 -2.58
C GLU A 85 5.97 -8.84 -1.21
N ILE A 86 6.03 -9.72 -0.21
CA ILE A 86 6.61 -9.43 1.11
C ILE A 86 8.11 -9.14 1.00
N GLU A 87 8.87 -9.98 0.30
CA GLU A 87 10.31 -9.78 0.09
C GLU A 87 10.60 -8.45 -0.61
N HIS A 88 9.79 -8.10 -1.61
CA HIS A 88 9.88 -6.81 -2.27
C HIS A 88 9.62 -5.66 -1.30
N LEU A 89 8.56 -5.74 -0.48
CA LEU A 89 8.22 -4.73 0.52
C LEU A 89 9.36 -4.55 1.54
N LEU A 90 9.91 -5.66 2.06
CA LEU A 90 11.03 -5.67 3.01
C LEU A 90 12.34 -5.12 2.43
N SER A 91 12.51 -5.16 1.11
CA SER A 91 13.68 -4.59 0.44
C SER A 91 13.64 -3.06 0.33
N GLN A 92 12.49 -2.43 0.60
CA GLN A 92 12.33 -0.98 0.55
C GLN A 92 12.88 -0.32 1.83
N PRO A 93 13.50 0.86 1.74
CA PRO A 93 13.95 1.61 2.91
C PRO A 93 12.76 2.28 3.62
N MET A 94 12.02 1.51 4.41
CA MET A 94 10.79 1.95 5.08
C MET A 94 10.98 2.13 6.60
N THR A 95 10.32 3.15 7.13
CA THR A 95 10.13 3.34 8.58
C THR A 95 8.89 2.59 9.07
N GLU A 96 8.74 2.41 10.38
CA GLU A 96 7.52 1.81 10.96
C GLU A 96 6.26 2.62 10.62
N THR A 97 6.36 3.94 10.50
CA THR A 97 5.25 4.79 10.05
C THR A 97 4.86 4.49 8.60
N ASP A 98 5.85 4.33 7.71
CA ASP A 98 5.59 3.99 6.31
C ASP A 98 4.94 2.60 6.22
N TYR A 99 5.39 1.65 7.06
CA TYR A 99 4.76 0.32 7.15
C TYR A 99 3.30 0.43 7.62
N SER A 100 3.02 1.16 8.69
CA SER A 100 1.66 1.33 9.20
C SER A 100 0.72 1.94 8.13
N GLU A 101 1.21 2.93 7.37
CA GLU A 101 0.45 3.55 6.28
C GLU A 101 0.17 2.56 5.14
N ILE A 102 1.17 1.83 4.63
CA ILE A 102 0.94 0.88 3.53
C ILE A 102 0.04 -0.29 3.96
N MET A 103 0.18 -0.77 5.20
CA MET A 103 -0.59 -1.89 5.73
C MET A 103 -2.09 -1.58 5.71
N THR A 104 -2.46 -0.40 6.17
CA THR A 104 -3.86 0.01 6.22
C THR A 104 -4.39 0.49 4.86
N THR A 105 -3.65 1.35 4.17
CA THR A 105 -4.14 2.03 2.95
C THR A 105 -4.08 1.17 1.69
N THR A 106 -3.08 0.29 1.58
CA THR A 106 -2.81 -0.51 0.38
C THR A 106 -3.13 -1.98 0.59
N LEU A 107 -2.77 -2.54 1.75
CA LEU A 107 -2.92 -3.97 2.04
C LEU A 107 -4.23 -4.31 2.78
N GLY A 108 -4.97 -3.31 3.27
CA GLY A 108 -6.21 -3.53 4.03
C GLY A 108 -6.00 -4.24 5.38
N CYS A 109 -4.76 -4.29 5.87
CA CYS A 109 -4.36 -4.95 7.10
C CYS A 109 -4.54 -4.01 8.30
N TYR A 110 -5.31 -4.46 9.29
CA TYR A 110 -5.54 -3.78 10.57
C TYR A 110 -4.76 -4.42 11.72
N PHE A 111 -3.93 -5.43 11.45
CA PHE A 111 -3.01 -5.97 12.44
C PHE A 111 -1.86 -5.00 12.68
N GLU A 112 -1.68 -4.60 13.95
CA GLU A 112 -0.62 -3.71 14.41
C GLU A 112 0.39 -4.50 15.28
N PRO A 113 1.57 -4.87 14.75
CA PRO A 113 2.53 -5.73 15.43
C PRO A 113 3.14 -5.10 16.69
N SER A 114 3.16 -3.76 16.78
CA SER A 114 3.67 -3.07 17.97
C SER A 114 2.90 -3.44 19.24
N SER A 115 1.62 -3.82 19.12
CA SER A 115 0.80 -4.37 20.22
C SER A 115 1.37 -5.69 20.81
N LYS A 116 2.25 -6.37 20.08
CA LYS A 116 2.95 -7.59 20.46
C LYS A 116 4.46 -7.39 20.65
N HIS A 117 4.90 -6.13 20.81
CA HIS A 117 6.31 -5.76 20.97
C HIS A 117 7.21 -6.23 19.80
N THR A 118 6.70 -6.22 18.57
CA THR A 118 7.47 -6.56 17.36
C THR A 118 7.29 -5.47 16.30
N HIS A 119 8.23 -5.40 15.36
CA HIS A 119 8.16 -4.49 14.21
C HIS A 119 7.45 -5.13 13.00
N TYR A 120 6.95 -4.30 12.09
CA TYR A 120 6.33 -4.79 10.85
C TYR A 120 7.29 -5.63 10.01
N SER A 121 8.54 -5.19 9.89
CA SER A 121 9.56 -5.92 9.15
C SER A 121 9.82 -7.33 9.71
N ASP A 122 9.90 -7.46 11.04
CA ASP A 122 10.06 -8.75 11.73
C ASP A 122 8.84 -9.66 11.53
N TRP A 123 7.63 -9.10 11.64
CA TRP A 123 6.40 -9.85 11.48
C TRP A 123 6.21 -10.36 10.04
N LEU A 124 6.41 -9.48 9.05
CA LEU A 124 6.38 -9.83 7.64
C LEU A 124 7.42 -10.88 7.28
N SER A 125 8.65 -10.74 7.80
CA SER A 125 9.72 -11.72 7.57
C SER A 125 9.33 -13.11 8.11
N LYS A 126 8.77 -13.18 9.33
CA LYS A 126 8.26 -14.43 9.90
C LYS A 126 7.13 -15.03 9.06
N MET A 127 6.22 -14.20 8.57
CA MET A 127 5.14 -14.62 7.68
C MET A 127 5.67 -15.22 6.38
N ALA A 128 6.64 -14.57 5.73
CA ALA A 128 7.26 -15.07 4.51
C ALA A 128 7.97 -16.41 4.73
N ILE A 129 8.69 -16.56 5.85
CA ILE A 129 9.31 -17.84 6.25
C ILE A 129 8.25 -18.92 6.44
N TYR A 130 7.15 -18.59 7.13
CA TYR A 130 6.06 -19.52 7.37
C TYR A 130 5.41 -19.97 6.05
N PHE A 131 5.01 -19.06 5.17
CA PHE A 131 4.43 -19.40 3.86
C PHE A 131 5.39 -20.18 2.95
N THR A 132 6.69 -19.91 3.04
CA THR A 132 7.70 -20.70 2.30
C THR A 132 7.77 -22.14 2.81
N SER A 133 7.59 -22.37 4.12
CA SER A 133 7.62 -23.72 4.69
C SER A 133 6.42 -24.61 4.31
N GLN A 134 5.38 -24.04 3.70
CA GLN A 134 4.16 -24.75 3.29
C GLN A 134 4.16 -25.16 1.81
N GLN A 135 5.19 -24.78 1.06
CA GLN A 135 5.34 -25.02 -0.38
C GLN A 135 6.25 -26.24 -0.64
#